data_AF-A0A7V7WWE0-F1
#
_entry.id   AF-A0A7V7WWE0-F1
#
_cell.length_a   1.000
_cell.length_b   1.000
_cell.length_c   1.000
_cell.angle_alpha   90.00
_cell.angle_beta   90.00
_cell.angle_gamma   90.00
#
_symmetry.space_group_name_H-M   'P 1'
#
loop_
_entity.id
_entity.type
_entity.pdbx_description
1 polymer ?
#
loop_
_entity_poly.entity_id
_entity_poly.type
_entity_poly.pdbx_seq_one_letter_code
_entity_poly.pdbx_strand_id
1 'polypeptide(L)'
;RLPFAIDGARILLIDDVLFTGRTIRAVINELYDFGRPRAVDLAVLVDRGGRELPIQASFAAAKVVLPASQRLRLARGDDGRFAFSLQEQKG
;
A
#
# COMPACT_ATOMS: atom_id res chain seq x y z
N ARG A 1 -13.42 -3.39 -16.26
CA ARG A 1 -14.61 -3.71 -15.43
C ARG A 1 -14.16 -4.71 -14.38
N LEU A 2 -14.42 -4.44 -13.09
CA LEU A 2 -14.07 -5.37 -12.01
C LEU A 2 -14.99 -6.61 -12.07
N PRO A 3 -14.49 -7.82 -11.75
CA PRO A 3 -15.28 -9.05 -11.79
C PRO A 3 -16.25 -9.19 -10.59
N PHE A 4 -16.43 -8.14 -9.79
CA PHE A 4 -17.25 -8.12 -8.58
C PHE A 4 -17.95 -6.76 -8.41
N ALA A 5 -19.03 -6.75 -7.64
CA ALA A 5 -19.75 -5.53 -7.28
C ALA A 5 -19.02 -4.77 -6.16
N ILE A 6 -18.92 -3.44 -6.30
CA ILE A 6 -18.33 -2.56 -5.29
C ILE A 6 -19.36 -2.06 -4.27
N ASP A 7 -20.60 -1.84 -4.70
CA ASP A 7 -21.61 -1.23 -3.85
C ASP A 7 -21.89 -2.06 -2.59
N GLY A 8 -21.76 -1.42 -1.43
CA GLY A 8 -21.97 -2.05 -0.12
C GLY A 8 -20.89 -3.07 0.29
N ALA A 9 -19.88 -3.32 -0.56
CA ALA A 9 -18.80 -4.25 -0.25
C ALA A 9 -17.85 -3.71 0.83
N ARG A 10 -17.25 -4.61 1.61
CA ARG A 10 -16.06 -4.29 2.40
C ARG A 10 -14.83 -4.67 1.58
N ILE A 11 -14.01 -3.68 1.24
CA ILE A 11 -12.83 -3.86 0.40
C ILE A 11 -11.58 -3.84 1.28
N LEU A 12 -10.69 -4.81 1.08
CA LEU A 12 -9.35 -4.80 1.68
C LEU A 12 -8.34 -4.52 0.58
N LEU A 13 -7.71 -3.35 0.65
CA LEU A 13 -6.56 -3.02 -0.19
C LEU A 13 -5.31 -3.66 0.42
N ILE A 14 -4.47 -4.24 -0.43
CA ILE A 14 -3.21 -4.87 -0.03
C ILE A 14 -2.09 -4.24 -0.84
N ASP A 15 -1.04 -3.77 -0.15
CA ASP A 15 0.14 -3.19 -0.78
C ASP A 15 1.42 -3.71 -0.10
N ASP A 16 2.56 -3.64 -0.79
CA ASP A 16 3.83 -4.10 -0.21
C ASP A 16 4.39 -3.10 0.81
N VAL A 17 4.44 -1.81 0.45
CA VAL A 17 5.07 -0.75 1.26
C VAL A 17 4.20 0.49 1.30
N LEU A 18 3.68 0.85 2.47
CA LEU A 18 3.04 2.15 2.68
C LEU A 18 4.07 3.24 2.95
N PHE A 19 4.21 4.17 2.00
CA PHE A 19 5.06 5.37 2.12
C PHE A 19 4.23 6.65 2.31
N THR A 20 4.16 7.52 1.29
CA THR A 20 3.50 8.84 1.36
C THR A 20 1.97 8.77 1.42
N GLY A 21 1.40 7.63 1.00
CA GLY A 21 -0.05 7.39 0.88
C GLY A 21 -0.64 7.74 -0.50
N ARG A 22 0.14 8.31 -1.43
CA ARG A 22 -0.37 8.76 -2.74
C ARG A 22 -0.92 7.62 -3.61
N THR A 23 -0.24 6.47 -3.64
CA THR A 23 -0.72 5.26 -4.35
C THR A 23 -2.09 4.83 -3.84
N ILE A 24 -2.24 4.72 -2.52
CA ILE A 24 -3.51 4.34 -1.90
C ILE A 24 -4.60 5.36 -2.18
N ARG A 25 -4.29 6.66 -2.14
CA ARG A 25 -5.26 7.71 -2.49
C ARG A 25 -5.78 7.58 -3.92
N ALA A 26 -4.89 7.28 -4.86
CA ALA A 26 -5.26 7.06 -6.27
C ALA A 26 -6.17 5.84 -6.42
N VAL A 27 -5.82 4.71 -5.78
CA VAL A 27 -6.62 3.48 -5.79
C VAL A 27 -8.01 3.71 -5.18
N ILE A 28 -8.11 4.45 -4.07
CA ILE A 28 -9.40 4.78 -3.45
C ILE A 28 -10.24 5.64 -4.41
N ASN A 29 -9.65 6.62 -5.09
CA ASN A 29 -10.39 7.42 -6.06
C ASN A 29 -10.94 6.54 -7.21
N GLU A 30 -10.09 5.70 -7.79
CA GLU A 30 -10.48 4.78 -8.86
C GLU A 30 -11.57 3.79 -8.39
N LEU A 31 -11.47 3.26 -7.17
CA LEU A 31 -12.50 2.39 -6.59
C LEU A 31 -13.88 3.08 -6.55
N TYR A 32 -13.90 4.39 -6.27
CA TYR A 32 -15.13 5.18 -6.25
C TYR A 32 -15.70 5.48 -7.63
N ASP A 33 -14.92 5.31 -8.71
CA ASP A 33 -15.45 5.35 -10.08
C ASP A 33 -16.24 4.07 -10.42
N PHE A 34 -16.00 2.97 -9.68
CA PHE A 34 -16.69 1.69 -9.85
C PHE A 34 -17.88 1.47 -8.90
N GLY A 35 -18.04 2.28 -7.84
CA GLY A 35 -19.16 2.18 -6.92
C GLY A 35 -18.92 2.85 -5.56
N ARG A 36 -19.73 2.50 -4.56
CA ARG A 36 -19.64 3.01 -3.19
C ARG A 36 -19.48 1.85 -2.20
N PRO A 37 -18.24 1.49 -1.80
CA PRO A 37 -18.03 0.45 -0.82
C PRO A 37 -18.58 0.86 0.56
N ARG A 38 -19.00 -0.11 1.37
CA ARG A 38 -19.38 0.10 2.78
C ARG A 38 -18.18 0.48 3.64
N ALA A 39 -17.02 -0.07 3.33
CA ALA A 39 -15.76 0.20 4.02
C ALA A 39 -14.57 -0.17 3.14
N VAL A 40 -13.45 0.53 3.34
CA VAL A 40 -12.16 0.25 2.71
C VAL A 40 -11.09 0.17 3.80
N ASP A 41 -10.53 -1.01 4.00
CA ASP A 41 -9.37 -1.23 4.89
C ASP A 41 -8.08 -1.31 4.07
N LEU A 42 -6.95 -1.01 4.72
CA LEU A 42 -5.63 -1.15 4.12
C LEU A 42 -4.77 -2.11 4.95
N ALA A 43 -4.26 -3.16 4.32
CA ALA A 43 -3.21 -4.02 4.86
C ALA A 43 -1.91 -3.83 4.05
N VAL A 44 -0.79 -3.72 4.74
CA VAL A 44 0.52 -3.65 4.09
C VAL A 44 1.52 -4.61 4.72
N LEU A 45 2.50 -5.03 3.93
CA LEU A 45 3.62 -5.80 4.48
C LEU A 45 4.51 -4.88 5.34
N VAL A 46 4.88 -3.71 4.83
CA VAL A 46 5.71 -2.75 5.58
C VAL A 46 5.08 -1.36 5.57
N ASP A 47 4.90 -0.79 6.75
CA ASP A 47 4.69 0.64 6.93
C ASP A 47 6.05 1.31 7.16
N ARG A 48 6.48 2.16 6.22
CA ARG A 48 7.79 2.82 6.30
C ARG A 48 7.77 4.25 6.87
N GLY A 49 6.63 4.71 7.37
CA GLY A 49 6.42 6.10 7.79
C GLY A 49 6.42 7.10 6.61
N GLY A 50 6.69 8.38 6.90
CA GLY A 50 6.82 9.43 5.88
C GLY A 50 5.52 9.84 5.18
N ARG A 51 4.41 9.88 5.91
CA ARG A 51 3.09 10.26 5.36
C ARG A 51 3.07 11.70 4.87
N GLU A 52 2.47 11.89 3.69
CA GLU A 52 2.09 13.20 3.16
C GLU A 52 0.57 13.36 3.08
N LEU A 53 -0.16 12.24 3.21
CA LEU A 53 -1.61 12.18 3.27
C LEU A 53 -2.04 11.49 4.57
N PRO A 54 -3.22 11.79 5.11
CA PRO A 54 -3.75 11.19 6.34
C PRO A 54 -4.26 9.75 6.10
N ILE A 55 -3.41 8.90 5.52
CA ILE A 55 -3.70 7.51 5.18
C ILE A 55 -2.87 6.61 6.11
N GLN A 56 -3.54 5.70 6.79
CA GLN A 56 -2.92 4.72 7.67
C GLN A 56 -3.39 3.32 7.29
N ALA A 57 -2.50 2.33 7.45
CA ALA A 57 -2.87 0.94 7.29
C ALA A 57 -3.59 0.45 8.56
N SER A 58 -4.71 -0.23 8.39
CA SER A 58 -5.39 -0.98 9.44
C SER A 58 -4.49 -2.13 9.93
N PHE A 59 -3.68 -2.70 9.02
CA PHE A 59 -2.76 -3.79 9.32
C PHE A 59 -1.39 -3.52 8.68
N ALA A 60 -0.31 -3.68 9.44
CA ALA A 60 1.05 -3.63 8.94
C ALA A 60 1.84 -4.80 9.52
N ALA A 61 2.43 -5.66 8.68
CA ALA A 61 3.21 -6.80 9.17
C ALA A 61 4.51 -6.34 9.87
N ALA A 62 5.10 -5.25 9.38
CA ALA A 62 6.20 -4.56 10.03
C ALA A 62 6.03 -3.03 9.94
N LYS A 63 6.57 -2.31 10.93
CA LYS A 63 6.70 -0.85 10.91
C LYS A 63 8.17 -0.48 11.03
N VAL A 64 8.68 0.33 10.11
CA VAL A 64 10.07 0.76 10.07
C VAL A 64 10.09 2.26 9.77
N VAL A 65 10.96 3.04 10.43
CA VAL A 65 11.12 4.46 10.10
C VAL A 65 12.34 4.59 9.19
N LEU A 66 12.14 5.11 7.98
CA LEU A 66 13.22 5.30 6.99
C LEU A 66 13.28 6.76 6.53
N PRO A 67 14.49 7.32 6.36
CA PRO A 67 14.68 8.62 5.70
C PRO A 67 14.01 8.68 4.33
N ALA A 68 13.54 9.86 3.93
CA ALA A 68 12.89 10.05 2.63
C ALA A 68 13.81 9.66 1.44
N SER A 69 15.12 9.79 1.60
CA SER A 69 16.12 9.39 0.61
C SER A 69 16.24 7.88 0.43
N GLN A 70 15.60 7.05 1.27
CA GLN A 70 15.66 5.60 1.15
C GLN A 70 14.31 5.04 0.73
N ARG A 71 14.34 3.92 -0.01
CA ARG A 71 13.15 3.21 -0.47
C ARG A 71 13.28 1.71 -0.19
N LEU A 72 12.20 1.11 0.31
CA LEU A 72 12.06 -0.34 0.33
C LEU A 72 11.51 -0.84 -1.01
N ARG A 73 12.11 -1.92 -1.51
CA ARG A 73 11.65 -2.64 -2.69
C ARG A 73 11.47 -4.11 -2.35
N LEU A 74 10.27 -4.63 -2.57
CA LEU A 74 10.03 -6.06 -2.54
C LEU A 74 10.63 -6.71 -3.80
N ALA A 75 11.47 -7.72 -3.61
CA ALA A 75 12.03 -8.52 -4.69
C ALA A 75 11.73 -9.99 -4.45
N ARG A 76 11.52 -10.74 -5.52
CA ARG A 76 11.41 -12.19 -5.50
C ARG A 76 12.76 -12.78 -5.92
N GLY A 77 13.34 -13.63 -5.09
CA GLY A 77 14.54 -14.39 -5.43
C GLY A 77 14.22 -15.58 -6.33
N ASP A 78 15.28 -16.17 -6.90
CA ASP A 78 15.17 -17.34 -7.77
C ASP A 78 14.68 -18.59 -7.00
N ASP A 79 14.86 -18.62 -5.68
CA ASP A 79 14.32 -19.63 -4.76
C ASP A 79 12.82 -19.46 -4.48
N GLY A 80 12.18 -18.47 -5.11
CA GLY A 80 10.77 -18.16 -4.96
C GLY A 80 10.42 -17.37 -3.70
N ARG A 81 11.39 -17.06 -2.82
CA ARG A 81 11.16 -16.27 -1.62
C ARG A 81 11.11 -14.78 -1.93
N PHE A 82 10.35 -14.05 -1.11
CA PHE A 82 10.30 -12.60 -1.19
C PHE A 82 11.17 -11.98 -0.10
N ALA A 83 11.93 -10.95 -0.46
CA ALA A 83 12.76 -10.19 0.45
C ALA A 83 12.63 -8.68 0.15
N PHE A 84 12.66 -7.87 1.20
CA PHE A 84 12.77 -6.43 1.06
C PHE A 84 14.24 -6.02 0.95
N SER A 85 14.54 -5.15 -0.01
CA SER A 85 15.85 -4.51 -0.15
C SER A 85 15.70 -3.00 0.06
N LEU A 86 16.67 -2.41 0.75
CA LEU A 86 16.77 -0.97 0.93
C LEU A 86 17.60 -0.38 -0.21
N GLN A 87 17.10 0.66 -0.85
CA GLN A 87 17.78 1.38 -1.93
C GLN A 87 17.85 2.86 -1.59
N GLU A 88 18.97 3.51 -1.93
CA GLU A 88 19.06 4.96 -1.95
C GLU A 88 18.32 5.49 -3.18
N GLN A 89 17.42 6.43 -2.95
CA GLN A 89 16.72 7.19 -3.96
C GLN A 89 17.60 8.37 -4.35
N LYS A 90 18.34 8.25 -5.46
CA LYS A 90 19.02 9.39 -6.07
C LYS A 90 17.95 10.42 -6.46
N GLY A 91 18.11 11.64 -5.97
CA GLY A 91 17.22 12.78 -6.24
C GLY A 91 17.21 13.18 -7.70
#